data_AF-A0A936T7G7-F1
#
_entry.id   AF-A0A936T7G7-F1
#
_cell.length_a   1.000
_cell.length_b   1.000
_cell.length_c   1.000
_cell.angle_alpha   90.00
_cell.angle_beta   90.00
_cell.angle_gamma   90.00
#
_symmetry.space_group_name_H-M   'P 1'
#
loop_
_entity.id
_entity.type
_entity.pdbx_description
1 polymer ?
#
loop_
_entity_poly.entity_id
_entity_poly.type
_entity_poly.pdbx_seq_one_letter_code
_entity_poly.pdbx_strand_id
1 'polypeptide(L)'
;MRRRATLILLTATALLGVLLTVAPWLALTAPVGAPALVVEGWIPNDRLSDVLRLAQARGARQVFVTGGERPLARYLHRGDTLVIDGEPLAGPWRMQLAGLPGVRWQLLGDTLPLREGRADGRLRTEEVTVGPGVRQLRLVSRAAVAPGDTTALLFVQTLRLNGEGLAATGHAVRVHGPHGARTACALTWAEERALRLVALGMPEAQVLAVPGLPDARGRTVSAAQAMAAQARWLGLGAYDVVSLGVHARRTRHAHARANGDAVLVGVIALPDPRVPPRTWWLRPAAWPLVAKEVAGLLRDAVAGTFGT
;
A
#
# COMPACT_ATOMS: atom_id res chain seq x y z
N MET A 1 7.67 29.54 -48.21
CA MET A 1 8.28 29.69 -46.86
C MET A 1 7.26 30.01 -45.76
N ARG A 2 6.36 31.01 -45.92
CA ARG A 2 5.35 31.38 -44.89
C ARG A 2 4.47 30.23 -44.38
N ARG A 3 3.89 29.41 -45.26
CA ARG A 3 3.03 28.26 -44.86
C ARG A 3 3.75 27.24 -43.97
N ARG A 4 5.03 26.94 -44.26
CA ARG A 4 5.83 26.01 -43.44
C ARG A 4 6.11 26.58 -42.05
N ALA A 5 6.45 27.86 -41.95
CA ALA A 5 6.66 28.54 -40.67
C ALA A 5 5.37 28.59 -39.84
N THR A 6 4.21 28.86 -40.48
CA THR A 6 2.90 28.82 -39.81
C THR A 6 2.58 27.42 -39.27
N LEU A 7 2.80 26.36 -40.06
CA LEU A 7 2.58 24.98 -39.57
C LEU A 7 3.49 24.63 -38.39
N ILE A 8 4.78 24.99 -38.44
CA ILE A 8 5.72 24.74 -37.34
C ILE A 8 5.26 25.46 -36.06
N LEU A 9 4.86 26.74 -36.18
CA LEU A 9 4.39 27.53 -35.04
C LEU A 9 3.11 26.95 -34.44
N LEU A 10 2.14 26.54 -35.26
CA LEU A 10 0.90 25.92 -34.79
C LEU A 10 1.18 24.61 -34.06
N THR A 11 2.04 23.75 -34.60
CA THR A 11 2.42 22.49 -33.97
C THR A 11 3.16 22.72 -32.65
N ALA A 12 4.12 23.65 -32.60
CA ALA A 12 4.84 23.97 -31.39
C ALA A 12 3.91 24.55 -30.30
N THR A 13 2.95 25.40 -30.70
CA THR A 13 1.95 25.97 -29.79
C THR A 13 1.02 24.90 -29.25
N ALA A 14 0.55 23.98 -30.11
CA ALA A 14 -0.28 22.86 -29.69
C ALA A 14 0.47 21.93 -28.72
N LEU A 15 1.73 21.59 -29.04
CA LEU A 15 2.57 20.77 -28.17
C LEU A 15 2.80 21.46 -26.81
N LEU A 16 3.13 22.74 -26.81
CA LEU A 16 3.28 23.52 -25.59
C LEU A 16 1.98 23.56 -24.78
N GLY A 17 0.84 23.71 -25.45
CA GLY A 17 -0.48 23.63 -24.83
C GLY A 17 -0.72 22.29 -24.14
N VAL A 18 -0.39 21.18 -24.79
CA VAL A 18 -0.47 19.83 -24.19
C VAL A 18 0.45 19.73 -22.97
N LEU A 19 1.70 20.17 -23.09
CA LEU A 19 2.66 20.15 -21.98
C LEU A 19 2.13 20.93 -20.77
N LEU A 20 1.58 22.13 -21.00
CA LEU A 20 1.03 23.01 -19.96
C LEU A 20 -0.23 22.45 -19.28
N THR A 21 -1.02 21.62 -19.96
CA THR A 21 -2.38 21.26 -19.52
C THR A 21 -2.53 19.82 -19.08
N VAL A 22 -1.73 18.88 -19.59
CA VAL A 22 -1.92 17.45 -19.31
C VAL A 22 -1.71 17.09 -17.84
N ALA A 23 -0.66 17.60 -17.19
CA ALA A 23 -0.41 17.30 -15.79
C ALA A 23 -1.44 17.95 -14.85
N PRO A 24 -1.84 19.24 -15.01
CA PRO A 24 -2.95 19.80 -14.25
C PRO A 24 -4.28 19.08 -14.50
N TRP A 25 -4.56 18.66 -15.74
CA TRP A 25 -5.75 17.90 -16.05
C TRP A 25 -5.77 16.53 -15.36
N LEU A 26 -4.64 15.83 -15.32
CA LEU A 26 -4.48 14.56 -14.59
C LEU A 26 -4.56 14.74 -13.07
N ALA A 27 -3.99 15.83 -12.55
CA ALA A 27 -4.00 16.21 -11.12
C ALA A 27 -5.34 16.84 -10.70
N LEU A 28 -6.44 16.18 -11.07
CA LEU A 28 -7.80 16.61 -10.79
C LEU A 28 -8.02 16.75 -9.28
N THR A 29 -8.54 17.90 -8.86
CA THR A 29 -9.15 18.11 -7.54
C THR A 29 -10.59 18.53 -7.76
N ALA A 30 -11.51 17.67 -7.37
CA ALA A 30 -12.96 17.85 -7.51
C ALA A 30 -13.65 17.15 -6.33
N PRO A 31 -13.55 17.71 -5.11
CA PRO A 31 -14.15 17.11 -3.94
C PRO A 31 -15.68 17.23 -3.98
N VAL A 32 -16.38 16.23 -3.43
CA VAL A 32 -17.83 16.25 -3.19
C VAL A 32 -18.17 16.79 -1.79
N GLY A 33 -17.16 17.02 -0.96
CA GLY A 33 -17.33 17.63 0.36
C GLY A 33 -17.76 16.63 1.43
N ALA A 34 -17.54 15.34 1.20
CA ALA A 34 -17.98 14.28 2.10
C ALA A 34 -17.18 14.28 3.41
N PRO A 35 -17.79 13.86 4.54
CA PRO A 35 -17.08 13.69 5.80
C PRO A 35 -16.20 12.42 5.82
N ALA A 36 -16.37 11.53 4.84
CA ALA A 36 -15.54 10.34 4.65
C ALA A 36 -14.38 10.65 3.68
N LEU A 37 -13.14 10.45 4.12
CA LEU A 37 -11.95 10.54 3.29
C LEU A 37 -11.38 9.16 3.02
N VAL A 38 -10.93 8.91 1.80
CA VAL A 38 -10.24 7.68 1.42
C VAL A 38 -8.80 8.04 1.06
N VAL A 39 -7.82 7.42 1.70
CA VAL A 39 -6.40 7.71 1.52
C VAL A 39 -5.75 6.53 0.81
N GLU A 40 -5.07 6.77 -0.30
CA GLU A 40 -4.34 5.71 -0.98
C GLU A 40 -3.08 5.29 -0.21
N GLY A 41 -2.92 3.99 0.02
CA GLY A 41 -1.85 3.45 0.86
C GLY A 41 -0.46 3.46 0.22
N TRP A 42 -0.34 3.93 -1.02
CA TRP A 42 0.96 4.16 -1.65
C TRP A 42 1.46 5.60 -1.46
N ILE A 43 0.67 6.49 -0.82
CA ILE A 43 1.08 7.85 -0.47
C ILE A 43 2.34 7.76 0.43
N PRO A 44 3.47 8.38 0.06
CA PRO A 44 4.73 8.32 0.81
C PRO A 44 4.63 8.85 2.24
N ASN A 45 5.52 8.35 3.11
CA ASN A 45 5.49 8.64 4.55
C ASN A 45 5.62 10.14 4.87
N ASP A 46 6.44 10.86 4.11
CA ASP A 46 6.65 12.30 4.25
C ASP A 46 5.40 13.13 3.87
N ARG A 47 4.47 12.54 3.10
CA ARG A 47 3.19 13.17 2.70
C ARG A 47 2.01 12.84 3.60
N LEU A 48 2.14 11.90 4.54
CA LEU A 48 1.03 11.55 5.45
C LEU A 48 0.68 12.69 6.42
N SER A 49 1.62 13.60 6.70
CA SER A 49 1.33 14.82 7.46
C SER A 49 0.39 15.77 6.69
N ASP A 50 0.49 15.82 5.36
CA ASP A 50 -0.44 16.58 4.51
C ASP A 50 -1.85 15.97 4.55
N VAL A 51 -1.94 14.63 4.57
CA VAL A 51 -3.21 13.91 4.72
C VAL A 51 -3.87 14.22 6.06
N LEU A 52 -3.10 14.20 7.16
CA LEU A 52 -3.61 14.54 8.49
C LEU A 52 -4.15 15.98 8.53
N ARG A 53 -3.37 16.94 8.04
CA ARG A 53 -3.80 18.35 7.97
C ARG A 53 -5.04 18.53 7.10
N LEU A 54 -5.10 17.84 5.97
CA LEU A 54 -6.27 17.85 5.10
C LEU A 54 -7.50 17.30 5.81
N ALA A 55 -7.38 16.15 6.49
CA ALA A 55 -8.47 15.53 7.23
C ALA A 55 -8.99 16.44 8.35
N GLN A 56 -8.10 17.10 9.08
CA GLN A 56 -8.45 18.07 10.12
C GLN A 56 -9.14 19.32 9.54
N ALA A 57 -8.56 19.93 8.50
CA ALA A 57 -9.11 21.13 7.87
C ALA A 57 -10.49 20.89 7.24
N ARG A 58 -10.73 19.65 6.79
CA ARG A 58 -12.02 19.21 6.22
C ARG A 58 -13.04 18.79 7.27
N GLY A 59 -12.64 18.65 8.54
CA GLY A 59 -13.50 18.06 9.57
C GLY A 59 -13.94 16.64 9.22
N ALA A 60 -13.05 15.85 8.61
CA ALA A 60 -13.36 14.47 8.23
C ALA A 60 -13.76 13.66 9.48
N ARG A 61 -14.84 12.89 9.40
CA ARG A 61 -15.31 12.04 10.52
C ARG A 61 -14.71 10.66 10.48
N GLN A 62 -14.41 10.16 9.28
CA GLN A 62 -13.79 8.85 9.08
C GLN A 62 -12.75 8.95 7.96
N VAL A 63 -11.60 8.34 8.18
CA VAL A 63 -10.52 8.19 7.23
C VAL A 63 -10.35 6.70 6.93
N PHE A 64 -10.67 6.31 5.71
CA PHE A 64 -10.40 4.99 5.18
C PHE A 64 -9.03 4.99 4.52
N VAL A 65 -8.25 3.95 4.71
CA VAL A 65 -6.92 3.82 4.09
C VAL A 65 -6.90 2.58 3.23
N THR A 66 -6.72 2.71 1.92
CA THR A 66 -6.76 1.57 0.99
C THR A 66 -5.36 1.06 0.66
N GLY A 67 -5.21 -0.22 0.35
CA GLY A 67 -3.92 -0.75 -0.06
C GLY A 67 -3.88 -2.27 -0.07
N GLY A 68 -3.23 -2.85 -1.07
CA GLY A 68 -3.07 -4.30 -1.18
C GLY A 68 -2.00 -4.87 -0.25
N GLU A 69 -1.70 -6.15 -0.45
CA GLU A 69 -0.63 -6.86 0.24
C GLU A 69 0.72 -6.14 0.12
N ARG A 70 1.49 -6.20 1.19
CA ARG A 70 2.89 -5.77 1.22
C ARG A 70 3.78 -6.91 1.73
N PRO A 71 5.08 -6.89 1.42
CA PRO A 71 6.04 -7.70 2.16
C PRO A 71 5.95 -7.39 3.65
N LEU A 72 6.07 -8.43 4.49
CA LEU A 72 6.10 -8.30 5.95
C LEU A 72 7.20 -7.32 6.37
N ALA A 73 8.39 -7.44 5.75
CA ALA A 73 9.54 -6.56 5.93
C ALA A 73 9.81 -6.18 7.40
N ARG A 74 9.89 -7.21 8.26
CA ARG A 74 9.98 -7.04 9.71
C ARG A 74 11.37 -7.38 10.23
N TYR A 75 11.94 -6.47 11.01
CA TYR A 75 13.13 -6.74 11.82
C TYR A 75 12.74 -7.39 13.15
N LEU A 76 13.48 -8.41 13.53
CA LEU A 76 13.39 -9.09 14.82
C LEU A 76 14.68 -8.85 15.59
N HIS A 77 14.55 -8.33 16.80
CA HIS A 77 15.64 -8.04 17.72
C HIS A 77 15.85 -9.20 18.69
N ARG A 78 16.79 -9.04 19.61
CA ARG A 78 17.03 -10.01 20.67
C ARG A 78 15.77 -10.19 21.53
N GLY A 79 15.34 -11.44 21.69
CA GLY A 79 14.15 -11.79 22.46
C GLY A 79 12.83 -11.65 21.71
N ASP A 80 12.84 -11.06 20.50
CA ASP A 80 11.66 -11.03 19.64
C ASP A 80 11.32 -12.45 19.16
N THR A 81 10.04 -12.79 19.24
CA THR A 81 9.45 -13.96 18.59
C THR A 81 8.40 -13.48 17.60
N LEU A 82 8.56 -13.84 16.33
CA LEU A 82 7.50 -13.64 15.35
C LEU A 82 6.51 -14.79 15.48
N VAL A 83 5.25 -14.47 15.76
CA VAL A 83 4.17 -15.43 15.95
C VAL A 83 3.18 -15.26 14.82
N ILE A 84 2.78 -16.39 14.23
CA ILE A 84 1.74 -16.44 13.20
C ILE A 84 0.60 -17.28 13.79
N ASP A 85 -0.56 -16.65 13.90
CA ASP A 85 -1.79 -17.22 14.42
C ASP A 85 -2.87 -17.22 13.31
N GLY A 86 -3.80 -18.17 13.38
CA GLY A 86 -4.85 -18.37 12.38
C GLY A 86 -4.85 -19.82 11.92
N GLU A 87 -5.98 -20.31 11.42
CA GLU A 87 -6.12 -21.68 10.93
C GLU A 87 -6.76 -21.66 9.53
N PRO A 88 -6.37 -22.57 8.62
CA PRO A 88 -5.38 -23.63 8.81
C PRO A 88 -3.94 -23.18 8.57
N LEU A 89 -2.99 -23.64 9.41
CA LEU A 89 -1.54 -23.45 9.17
C LEU A 89 -0.90 -24.53 8.28
N ALA A 90 -1.64 -25.59 7.96
CA ALA A 90 -1.13 -26.72 7.21
C ALA A 90 -0.87 -26.36 5.73
N GLY A 91 0.24 -26.87 5.20
CA GLY A 91 0.64 -26.69 3.80
C GLY A 91 2.09 -26.23 3.63
N PRO A 92 2.54 -26.04 2.38
CA PRO A 92 3.85 -25.47 2.08
C PRO A 92 3.94 -24.01 2.51
N TRP A 93 4.95 -23.73 3.32
CA TRP A 93 5.39 -22.40 3.70
C TRP A 93 6.66 -22.01 2.96
N ARG A 94 6.70 -20.76 2.51
CA ARG A 94 7.90 -20.12 1.98
C ARG A 94 8.18 -18.85 2.75
N MET A 95 9.39 -18.76 3.31
CA MET A 95 9.85 -17.62 4.10
C MET A 95 11.11 -17.04 3.47
N GLN A 96 11.15 -15.73 3.28
CA GLN A 96 12.39 -15.04 2.92
C GLN A 96 12.93 -14.30 4.13
N LEU A 97 14.14 -14.66 4.54
CA LEU A 97 14.80 -14.07 5.70
C LEU A 97 16.28 -13.79 5.44
N ALA A 98 16.78 -12.72 6.04
CA ALA A 98 18.20 -12.43 6.19
C ALA A 98 18.51 -12.27 7.67
N GLY A 99 19.78 -12.27 8.04
CA GLY A 99 20.18 -12.04 9.42
C GLY A 99 21.66 -11.81 9.56
N LEU A 100 22.10 -11.35 10.74
CA LEU A 100 23.51 -11.14 11.00
C LEU A 100 24.29 -12.47 10.90
N PRO A 101 25.51 -12.46 10.32
CA PRO A 101 26.31 -13.66 10.19
C PRO A 101 26.46 -14.40 11.52
N GLY A 102 26.14 -15.69 11.52
CA GLY A 102 26.25 -16.54 12.71
C GLY A 102 24.99 -16.60 13.59
N VAL A 103 23.99 -15.73 13.39
CA VAL A 103 22.70 -15.84 14.08
C VAL A 103 22.01 -17.15 13.68
N ARG A 104 21.62 -17.94 14.68
CA ARG A 104 20.78 -19.13 14.47
C ARG A 104 19.31 -18.72 14.53
N TRP A 105 18.49 -19.38 13.73
CA TRP A 105 17.04 -19.18 13.72
C TRP A 105 16.33 -20.51 13.69
N GLN A 106 15.14 -20.56 14.28
CA GLN A 106 14.29 -21.75 14.31
C GLN A 106 12.84 -21.35 14.06
N LEU A 107 12.19 -22.06 13.16
CA LEU A 107 10.75 -22.05 12.98
C LEU A 107 10.16 -23.25 13.71
N LEU A 108 9.28 -22.96 14.65
CA LEU A 108 8.62 -23.93 15.51
C LEU A 108 7.15 -24.04 15.10
N GLY A 109 6.64 -25.27 15.05
CA GLY A 109 5.21 -25.59 15.00
C GLY A 109 4.78 -26.03 16.37
N ASP A 110 3.93 -25.24 17.02
CA ASP A 110 3.67 -25.31 18.44
C ASP A 110 5.01 -25.31 19.21
N THR A 111 5.39 -26.43 19.82
CA THR A 111 6.64 -26.59 20.57
C THR A 111 7.74 -27.32 19.79
N LEU A 112 7.45 -27.86 18.62
CA LEU A 112 8.36 -28.71 17.86
C LEU A 112 9.12 -27.92 16.78
N PRO A 113 10.43 -28.12 16.62
CA PRO A 113 11.18 -27.51 15.54
C PRO A 113 10.78 -28.12 14.19
N LEU A 114 10.36 -27.25 13.26
CA LEU A 114 10.01 -27.61 11.89
C LEU A 114 11.15 -27.32 10.91
N ARG A 115 11.89 -26.24 11.16
CA ARG A 115 13.03 -25.82 10.34
C ARG A 115 14.00 -24.99 11.17
N GLU A 116 15.28 -25.11 10.89
CA GLU A 116 16.32 -24.29 11.49
C GLU A 116 17.41 -23.94 10.49
N GLY A 117 18.16 -22.89 10.80
CA GLY A 117 19.28 -22.48 9.98
C GLY A 117 20.17 -21.45 10.67
N ARG A 118 21.19 -21.02 9.92
CA ARG A 118 22.13 -19.98 10.35
C ARG A 118 22.20 -18.90 9.28
N ALA A 119 22.05 -17.65 9.68
CA ALA A 119 22.16 -16.52 8.79
C ALA A 119 23.62 -16.20 8.44
N ASP A 120 23.83 -15.67 7.24
CA ASP A 120 25.14 -15.33 6.66
C ASP A 120 25.18 -13.89 6.11
N GLY A 121 24.20 -13.05 6.47
CA GLY A 121 24.04 -11.70 5.94
C GLY A 121 23.25 -11.60 4.64
N ARG A 122 23.02 -12.71 3.92
CA ARG A 122 22.26 -12.71 2.66
C ARG A 122 20.80 -13.03 2.90
N LEU A 123 19.95 -12.49 2.03
CA LEU A 123 18.54 -12.91 1.97
C LEU A 123 18.46 -14.32 1.37
N ARG A 124 17.83 -15.23 2.12
CA ARG A 124 17.62 -16.63 1.75
C ARG A 124 16.13 -16.93 1.70
N THR A 125 15.75 -17.83 0.79
CA THR A 125 14.41 -18.42 0.76
C THR A 125 14.48 -19.77 1.45
N GLU A 126 13.65 -19.95 2.46
CA GLU A 126 13.48 -21.18 3.22
C GLU A 126 12.09 -21.74 2.96
N GLU A 127 12.01 -23.05 2.75
CA GLU A 127 10.76 -23.75 2.51
C GLU A 127 10.57 -24.85 3.55
N VAL A 128 9.34 -25.00 4.03
CA VAL A 128 8.95 -26.06 4.96
C VAL A 128 7.50 -26.43 4.72
N THR A 129 7.16 -27.70 4.84
CA THR A 129 5.76 -28.15 4.81
C THR A 129 5.28 -28.35 6.22
N VAL A 130 4.24 -27.62 6.61
CA VAL A 130 3.61 -27.72 7.93
C VAL A 130 2.50 -28.77 7.85
N GLY A 131 2.56 -29.75 8.75
CA GLY A 131 1.56 -30.81 8.86
C GLY A 131 0.24 -30.32 9.46
N PRO A 132 -0.84 -31.12 9.32
CA PRO A 132 -2.11 -30.83 9.97
C PRO A 132 -1.98 -30.84 11.50
N GLY A 133 -2.79 -30.02 12.18
CA GLY A 133 -2.88 -29.98 13.64
C GLY A 133 -1.92 -29.03 14.35
N VAL A 134 -0.97 -28.42 13.62
CA VAL A 134 -0.14 -27.31 14.14
C VAL A 134 -1.03 -26.08 14.34
N ARG A 135 -1.05 -25.53 15.55
CA ARG A 135 -1.95 -24.41 15.91
C ARG A 135 -1.27 -23.05 15.94
N GLN A 136 0.05 -23.05 16.04
CA GLN A 136 0.83 -21.82 16.06
C GLN A 136 2.19 -22.01 15.39
N LEU A 137 2.61 -21.03 14.59
CA LEU A 137 3.98 -20.95 14.11
C LEU A 137 4.75 -19.86 14.84
N ARG A 138 5.99 -20.17 15.23
CA ARG A 138 6.88 -19.23 15.93
C ARG A 138 8.26 -19.23 15.28
N LEU A 139 8.69 -18.07 14.80
CA LEU A 139 10.06 -17.86 14.37
C LEU A 139 10.84 -17.14 15.48
N VAL A 140 11.89 -17.79 15.95
CA VAL A 140 12.79 -17.27 16.98
C VAL A 140 14.21 -17.17 16.46
N SER A 141 15.00 -16.28 17.06
CA SER A 141 16.41 -16.11 16.73
C SER A 141 17.30 -16.12 17.97
N ARG A 142 18.53 -16.63 17.81
CA ARG A 142 19.54 -16.68 18.88
C ARG A 142 20.93 -16.37 18.31
N ALA A 143 21.58 -15.37 18.91
CA ALA A 143 22.98 -15.06 18.65
C ALA A 143 23.88 -15.64 19.77
N ALA A 144 25.09 -16.08 19.42
CA ALA A 144 26.06 -16.57 20.41
C ALA A 144 26.67 -15.42 21.24
N VAL A 145 26.94 -14.30 20.57
CA VAL A 145 27.28 -13.01 21.19
C VAL A 145 26.20 -12.04 20.74
N ALA A 146 25.41 -11.54 21.68
CA ALA A 146 24.30 -10.67 21.36
C ALA A 146 24.83 -9.23 21.18
N PRO A 147 24.65 -8.60 20.01
CA PRO A 147 24.77 -7.15 19.93
C PRO A 147 23.71 -6.49 20.84
N GLY A 148 23.86 -5.19 21.14
CA GLY A 148 22.94 -4.46 22.03
C GLY A 148 21.48 -4.58 21.59
N ASP A 149 20.54 -4.39 22.53
CA ASP A 149 19.11 -4.75 22.36
C ASP A 149 18.41 -4.07 21.17
N THR A 150 18.96 -2.96 20.66
CA THR A 150 18.46 -2.26 19.46
C THR A 150 18.92 -2.86 18.14
N THR A 151 19.77 -3.89 18.17
CA THR A 151 20.33 -4.50 16.96
C THR A 151 19.39 -5.57 16.42
N ALA A 152 18.93 -5.39 15.19
CA ALA A 152 18.15 -6.41 14.50
C ALA A 152 19.01 -7.65 14.21
N LEU A 153 18.54 -8.82 14.65
CA LEU A 153 19.20 -10.10 14.43
C LEU A 153 18.75 -10.76 13.13
N LEU A 154 17.44 -10.71 12.86
CA LEU A 154 16.83 -11.20 11.64
C LEU A 154 16.01 -10.10 10.97
N PHE A 155 15.91 -10.21 9.64
CA PHE A 155 14.97 -9.49 8.81
C PHE A 155 14.12 -10.51 8.07
N VAL A 156 12.81 -10.52 8.31
CA VAL A 156 11.85 -11.36 7.60
C VAL A 156 11.18 -10.51 6.53
N GLN A 157 11.51 -10.77 5.27
CA GLN A 157 10.99 -10.01 4.16
C GLN A 157 9.58 -10.45 3.78
N THR A 158 9.37 -11.74 3.60
CA THR A 158 8.09 -12.33 3.16
C THR A 158 7.79 -13.63 3.90
N LEU A 159 6.51 -13.88 4.10
CA LEU A 159 5.94 -15.15 4.54
C LEU A 159 4.79 -15.49 3.60
N ARG A 160 4.77 -16.74 3.11
CA ARG A 160 3.72 -17.24 2.24
C ARG A 160 3.28 -18.62 2.66
N LEU A 161 1.97 -18.86 2.64
CA LEU A 161 1.32 -20.14 2.86
C LEU A 161 0.62 -20.54 1.56
N ASN A 162 0.87 -21.75 1.05
CA ASN A 162 0.27 -22.25 -0.19
C ASN A 162 0.53 -21.34 -1.41
N GLY A 163 1.65 -20.62 -1.39
CA GLY A 163 2.01 -19.64 -2.42
C GLY A 163 1.36 -18.26 -2.25
N GLU A 164 0.39 -18.10 -1.36
CA GLU A 164 -0.30 -16.85 -1.07
C GLU A 164 0.38 -16.06 0.06
N GLY A 165 0.28 -14.74 0.01
CA GLY A 165 0.72 -13.91 1.11
C GLY A 165 -0.27 -13.92 2.26
N LEU A 166 0.23 -13.70 3.48
CA LEU A 166 -0.58 -13.88 4.68
C LEU A 166 -1.80 -12.95 4.77
N ALA A 167 -1.75 -11.78 4.13
CA ALA A 167 -2.89 -10.87 4.06
C ALA A 167 -4.14 -11.50 3.43
N ALA A 168 -3.97 -12.35 2.41
CA ALA A 168 -5.08 -13.02 1.72
C ALA A 168 -5.65 -14.19 2.53
N THR A 169 -4.82 -14.81 3.38
CA THR A 169 -5.17 -16.02 4.13
C THR A 169 -5.90 -15.76 5.45
N GLY A 170 -6.04 -14.49 5.88
CA GLY A 170 -6.66 -14.12 7.15
C GLY A 170 -5.81 -14.39 8.40
N HIS A 171 -4.56 -14.83 8.24
CA HIS A 171 -3.66 -15.08 9.37
C HIS A 171 -3.19 -13.76 10.00
N ALA A 172 -3.08 -13.75 11.33
CA ALA A 172 -2.52 -12.64 12.07
C ALA A 172 -1.03 -12.89 12.33
N VAL A 173 -0.22 -11.84 12.17
CA VAL A 173 1.21 -11.90 12.49
C VAL A 173 1.52 -10.89 13.58
N ARG A 174 2.25 -11.33 14.60
CA ARG A 174 2.61 -10.51 15.76
C ARG A 174 4.09 -10.68 16.09
N VAL A 175 4.71 -9.63 16.61
CA VAL A 175 6.01 -9.73 17.29
C VAL A 175 5.77 -9.71 18.78
N HIS A 176 6.19 -10.76 19.46
CA HIS A 176 6.26 -10.83 20.92
C HIS A 176 7.66 -10.41 21.33
N GLY A 177 7.78 -9.23 21.94
CA GLY A 177 9.05 -8.67 22.40
C GLY A 177 9.45 -9.16 23.79
N PRO A 178 10.67 -8.81 24.23
CA PRO A 178 11.09 -9.02 25.62
C PRO A 178 10.11 -8.30 26.57
N HIS A 179 9.84 -8.90 27.72
CA HIS A 179 8.89 -8.37 28.73
C HIS A 179 7.41 -8.38 28.34
N GLY A 180 7.02 -9.18 27.34
CA GLY A 180 5.61 -9.47 27.06
C GLY A 180 4.90 -8.48 26.16
N ALA A 181 5.61 -7.50 25.60
CA ALA A 181 5.07 -6.60 24.57
C ALA A 181 4.58 -7.41 23.35
N ARG A 182 3.41 -7.08 22.81
CA ARG A 182 2.83 -7.73 21.63
C ARG A 182 2.45 -6.69 20.59
N THR A 183 3.10 -6.74 19.44
CA THR A 183 2.91 -5.75 18.37
C THR A 183 2.39 -6.46 17.12
N ALA A 184 1.20 -6.08 16.65
CA ALA A 184 0.65 -6.58 15.40
C ALA A 184 1.49 -6.09 14.21
N CYS A 185 1.68 -6.96 13.23
CA CYS A 185 2.33 -6.62 11.97
C CYS A 185 1.27 -6.24 10.94
N ALA A 186 1.48 -5.11 10.26
CA ALA A 186 0.68 -4.74 9.10
C ALA A 186 1.07 -5.60 7.90
N LEU A 187 0.10 -6.36 7.36
CA LEU A 187 0.27 -7.24 6.20
C LEU A 187 -0.12 -6.57 4.89
N THR A 188 -0.77 -5.41 4.98
CA THR A 188 -1.19 -4.60 3.83
C THR A 188 -0.64 -3.18 3.91
N TRP A 189 -0.57 -2.52 2.75
CA TRP A 189 -0.30 -1.08 2.72
C TRP A 189 -1.42 -0.28 3.42
N ALA A 190 -2.67 -0.76 3.41
CA ALA A 190 -3.76 -0.13 4.14
C ALA A 190 -3.47 -0.04 5.65
N GLU A 191 -3.14 -1.17 6.27
CA GLU A 191 -2.88 -1.26 7.71
C GLU A 191 -1.66 -0.45 8.12
N GLU A 192 -0.55 -0.55 7.38
CA GLU A 192 0.67 0.17 7.77
C GLU A 192 0.48 1.69 7.69
N ARG A 193 -0.28 2.16 6.69
CA ARG A 193 -0.56 3.59 6.52
C ARG A 193 -1.54 4.08 7.56
N ALA A 194 -2.54 3.27 7.92
CA ALA A 194 -3.43 3.56 9.04
C ALA A 194 -2.64 3.73 10.35
N LEU A 195 -1.78 2.76 10.69
CA LEU A 195 -0.90 2.86 11.86
C LEU A 195 -0.01 4.11 11.83
N ARG A 196 0.50 4.47 10.65
CA ARG A 196 1.35 5.66 10.50
C ARG A 196 0.56 6.97 10.68
N LEU A 197 -0.68 7.04 10.21
CA LEU A 197 -1.55 8.19 10.47
C LEU A 197 -1.89 8.34 11.95
N VAL A 198 -2.16 7.21 12.63
CA VAL A 198 -2.38 7.20 14.09
C VAL A 198 -1.13 7.69 14.82
N ALA A 199 0.06 7.20 14.44
CA ALA A 199 1.32 7.66 15.01
C ALA A 199 1.62 9.16 14.76
N LEU A 200 1.02 9.77 13.73
CA LEU A 200 1.11 11.21 13.46
C LEU A 200 0.09 12.03 14.25
N GLY A 201 -0.80 11.40 15.02
CA GLY A 201 -1.79 12.05 15.88
C GLY A 201 -3.23 11.99 15.36
N MET A 202 -3.52 11.18 14.33
CA MET A 202 -4.90 10.88 13.96
C MET A 202 -5.54 9.96 15.02
N PRO A 203 -6.73 10.29 15.57
CA PRO A 203 -7.42 9.40 16.49
C PRO A 203 -7.64 8.02 15.88
N GLU A 204 -7.28 6.94 16.58
CA GLU A 204 -7.38 5.57 16.08
C GLU A 204 -8.81 5.21 15.65
N ALA A 205 -9.82 5.64 16.42
CA ALA A 205 -11.23 5.44 16.10
C ALA A 205 -11.66 6.12 14.78
N GLN A 206 -10.92 7.11 14.29
CA GLN A 206 -11.19 7.80 13.04
C GLN A 206 -10.59 7.06 11.83
N VAL A 207 -9.72 6.07 12.03
CA VAL A 207 -8.96 5.42 10.94
C VAL A 207 -9.41 3.99 10.74
N LEU A 208 -9.76 3.64 9.51
CA LEU A 208 -10.07 2.26 9.12
C LEU A 208 -9.20 1.82 7.94
N ALA A 209 -8.42 0.75 8.12
CA ALA A 209 -7.72 0.10 7.03
C ALA A 209 -8.71 -0.70 6.16
N VAL A 210 -8.63 -0.53 4.84
CA VAL A 210 -9.45 -1.24 3.85
C VAL A 210 -8.51 -1.95 2.86
N PRO A 211 -8.10 -3.21 3.18
CA PRO A 211 -7.28 -4.02 2.29
C PRO A 211 -7.86 -4.16 0.89
N GLY A 212 -7.00 -4.09 -0.14
CA GLY A 212 -7.42 -4.33 -1.52
C GLY A 212 -7.80 -5.80 -1.78
N LEU A 213 -8.74 -6.03 -2.71
CA LEU A 213 -9.14 -7.38 -3.13
C LEU A 213 -8.03 -8.09 -3.96
N PRO A 214 -7.71 -9.37 -3.70
CA PRO A 214 -6.65 -10.11 -4.40
C PRO A 214 -6.85 -10.24 -5.92
N ASP A 215 -8.08 -10.46 -6.39
CA ASP A 215 -8.37 -10.87 -7.79
C ASP A 215 -8.69 -9.73 -8.76
N ALA A 216 -8.43 -8.49 -8.37
CA ALA A 216 -8.77 -7.34 -9.20
C ALA A 216 -7.73 -7.11 -10.32
N ARG A 217 -8.17 -6.52 -11.44
CA ARG A 217 -7.34 -6.15 -12.61
C ARG A 217 -6.39 -4.96 -12.35
N GLY A 218 -5.59 -5.05 -11.29
CA GLY A 218 -4.60 -4.05 -10.88
C GLY A 218 -4.91 -3.37 -9.54
N ARG A 219 -3.87 -2.82 -8.90
CA ARG A 219 -3.92 -2.28 -7.53
C ARG A 219 -4.94 -1.14 -7.33
N THR A 220 -5.09 -0.23 -8.30
CA THR A 220 -6.07 0.87 -8.18
C THR A 220 -7.52 0.35 -8.25
N VAL A 221 -7.80 -0.61 -9.13
CA VAL A 221 -9.13 -1.24 -9.25
C VAL A 221 -9.44 -2.06 -8.01
N SER A 222 -8.46 -2.82 -7.51
CA SER A 222 -8.52 -3.58 -6.26
C SER A 222 -8.94 -2.71 -5.07
N ALA A 223 -8.25 -1.58 -4.88
CA ALA A 223 -8.54 -0.63 -3.82
C ALA A 223 -9.93 0.01 -3.97
N ALA A 224 -10.31 0.38 -5.20
CA ALA A 224 -11.62 0.96 -5.49
C ALA A 224 -12.77 -0.02 -5.19
N GLN A 225 -12.63 -1.29 -5.58
CA GLN A 225 -13.65 -2.31 -5.33
C GLN A 225 -13.78 -2.66 -3.85
N ALA A 226 -12.65 -2.76 -3.13
CA ALA A 226 -12.67 -2.97 -1.68
C ALA A 226 -13.36 -1.80 -0.96
N MET A 227 -13.02 -0.56 -1.33
CA MET A 227 -13.67 0.63 -0.76
C MET A 227 -15.16 0.71 -1.13
N ALA A 228 -15.55 0.31 -2.33
CA ALA A 228 -16.96 0.27 -2.73
C ALA A 228 -17.76 -0.75 -1.91
N ALA A 229 -17.17 -1.92 -1.63
CA ALA A 229 -17.78 -2.90 -0.72
C ALA A 229 -17.91 -2.35 0.71
N GLN A 230 -16.87 -1.68 1.21
CA GLN A 230 -16.89 -1.01 2.52
C GLN A 230 -17.95 0.09 2.58
N ALA A 231 -18.05 0.92 1.53
CA ALA A 231 -19.04 2.00 1.44
C ALA A 231 -20.47 1.44 1.47
N ARG A 232 -20.74 0.35 0.74
CA ARG A 232 -22.04 -0.34 0.78
C ARG A 232 -22.35 -0.88 2.17
N TRP A 233 -21.38 -1.54 2.82
CA TRP A 233 -21.56 -2.10 4.15
C TRP A 233 -21.86 -1.02 5.21
N LEU A 234 -21.23 0.14 5.08
CA LEU A 234 -21.43 1.29 5.98
C LEU A 234 -22.60 2.21 5.59
N GLY A 235 -23.23 2.00 4.43
CA GLY A 235 -24.25 2.91 3.91
C GLY A 235 -23.71 4.31 3.57
N LEU A 236 -22.46 4.43 3.12
CA LEU A 236 -21.89 5.72 2.72
C LEU A 236 -22.45 6.16 1.36
N GLY A 237 -23.09 7.33 1.31
CA GLY A 237 -23.56 7.93 0.05
C GLY A 237 -22.52 8.77 -0.69
N ALA A 238 -21.41 9.14 -0.04
CA ALA A 238 -20.34 9.91 -0.67
C ALA A 238 -19.01 9.76 0.08
N TYR A 239 -17.89 9.89 -0.64
CA TYR A 239 -16.56 10.06 -0.06
C TYR A 239 -15.62 10.81 -1.01
N ASP A 240 -14.55 11.40 -0.45
CA ASP A 240 -13.48 12.06 -1.19
C ASP A 240 -12.20 11.23 -1.15
N VAL A 241 -11.65 10.84 -2.30
CA VAL A 241 -10.39 10.10 -2.37
C VAL A 241 -9.19 11.05 -2.45
N VAL A 242 -8.21 10.86 -1.59
CA VAL A 242 -6.95 11.57 -1.56
C VAL A 242 -5.91 10.75 -2.32
N SER A 243 -5.37 11.35 -3.37
CA SER A 243 -4.33 10.77 -4.24
C SER A 243 -3.21 11.80 -4.46
N LEU A 244 -2.12 11.41 -5.13
CA LEU A 244 -0.99 12.29 -5.40
C LEU A 244 -0.95 12.71 -6.86
N GLY A 245 -0.95 14.03 -7.07
CA GLY A 245 -0.71 14.69 -8.35
C GLY A 245 -1.45 14.02 -9.49
N VAL A 246 -0.72 13.68 -10.54
CA VAL A 246 -1.26 13.16 -11.80
C VAL A 246 -1.96 11.80 -11.70
N HIS A 247 -1.89 11.11 -10.57
CA HIS A 247 -2.64 9.85 -10.39
C HIS A 247 -4.14 10.08 -10.10
N ALA A 248 -4.50 11.26 -9.58
CA ALA A 248 -5.82 11.53 -9.01
C ALA A 248 -6.98 11.26 -9.96
N ARG A 249 -6.90 11.68 -11.23
CA ARG A 249 -7.98 11.45 -12.20
C ARG A 249 -8.30 9.96 -12.38
N ARG A 250 -7.26 9.10 -12.51
CA ARG A 250 -7.46 7.65 -12.69
C ARG A 250 -8.01 7.01 -11.44
N THR A 251 -7.56 7.44 -10.27
CA THR A 251 -8.11 6.98 -8.98
C THR A 251 -9.59 7.32 -8.86
N ARG A 252 -9.99 8.58 -9.09
CA ARG A 252 -11.40 8.99 -9.07
C ARG A 252 -12.24 8.11 -9.99
N HIS A 253 -11.75 7.91 -11.22
CA HIS A 253 -12.42 7.12 -12.23
C HIS A 253 -12.66 5.67 -11.78
N ALA A 254 -11.63 5.01 -11.24
CA ALA A 254 -11.74 3.65 -10.73
C ALA A 254 -12.75 3.54 -9.57
N HIS A 255 -12.73 4.49 -8.64
CA HIS A 255 -13.68 4.54 -7.52
C HIS A 255 -15.11 4.83 -7.98
N ALA A 256 -15.34 5.79 -8.88
CA ALA A 256 -16.66 6.06 -9.43
C ALA A 256 -17.23 4.81 -10.11
N ARG A 257 -16.43 4.15 -10.95
CA ARG A 257 -16.83 2.90 -11.61
C ARG A 257 -17.16 1.78 -10.62
N ALA A 258 -16.38 1.63 -9.55
CA ALA A 258 -16.61 0.57 -8.56
C ALA A 258 -17.91 0.75 -7.76
N ASN A 259 -18.41 1.98 -7.66
CA ASN A 259 -19.66 2.29 -6.95
C ASN A 259 -20.87 2.46 -7.87
N GLY A 260 -20.67 2.80 -9.15
CA GLY A 260 -21.76 3.26 -10.00
C GLY A 260 -22.43 4.50 -9.41
N ASP A 261 -23.74 4.63 -9.59
CA ASP A 261 -24.51 5.80 -9.11
C ASP A 261 -24.82 5.75 -7.61
N ALA A 262 -24.45 4.67 -6.90
CA ALA A 262 -24.80 4.47 -5.50
C ALA A 262 -24.01 5.37 -4.54
N VAL A 263 -22.81 5.82 -4.93
CA VAL A 263 -21.91 6.61 -4.06
C VAL A 263 -21.27 7.73 -4.87
N LEU A 264 -21.42 8.97 -4.41
CA LEU A 264 -20.75 10.13 -5.00
C LEU A 264 -19.26 10.13 -4.65
N VAL A 265 -18.41 10.04 -5.67
CA VAL A 265 -16.96 10.00 -5.52
C VAL A 265 -16.30 11.31 -5.96
N GLY A 266 -15.76 12.04 -4.98
CA GLY A 266 -14.85 13.15 -5.23
C GLY A 266 -13.39 12.75 -5.14
N VAL A 267 -12.50 13.69 -5.48
CA VAL A 267 -11.06 13.46 -5.42
C VAL A 267 -10.30 14.72 -5.03
N ILE A 268 -9.22 14.55 -4.28
CA ILE A 268 -8.30 15.60 -3.89
C ILE A 268 -6.89 15.17 -4.30
N ALA A 269 -6.28 15.92 -5.21
CA ALA A 269 -4.90 15.70 -5.63
C ALA A 269 -3.96 16.46 -4.69
N LEU A 270 -3.28 15.74 -3.80
CA LEU A 270 -2.15 16.29 -3.08
C LEU A 270 -1.04 16.65 -4.07
N PRO A 271 -0.29 17.75 -3.87
CA PRO A 271 0.83 18.09 -4.74
C PRO A 271 1.83 16.94 -4.84
N ASP A 272 2.39 16.69 -6.02
CA ASP A 272 3.53 15.78 -6.20
C ASP A 272 4.76 16.60 -6.62
N PRO A 273 5.80 16.76 -5.78
CA PRO A 273 6.97 17.55 -6.13
C PRO A 273 7.72 16.97 -7.33
N ARG A 274 7.52 15.68 -7.65
CA ARG A 274 8.12 15.04 -8.83
C ARG A 274 7.45 15.50 -10.12
N VAL A 275 6.20 15.97 -10.06
CA VAL A 275 5.43 16.41 -11.24
C VAL A 275 4.84 17.81 -11.00
N PRO A 276 5.67 18.87 -11.04
CA PRO A 276 5.17 20.24 -10.91
C PRO A 276 4.16 20.58 -12.02
N PRO A 277 2.97 21.13 -11.69
CA PRO A 277 1.86 21.25 -12.64
C PRO A 277 2.21 21.95 -13.97
N ARG A 278 3.02 23.01 -13.93
CA ARG A 278 3.35 23.84 -15.10
C ARG A 278 4.81 23.75 -15.56
N THR A 279 5.60 22.84 -15.00
CA THR A 279 7.02 22.70 -15.37
C THR A 279 7.49 21.25 -15.37
N TRP A 280 6.58 20.27 -15.28
CA TRP A 280 6.91 18.86 -15.25
C TRP A 280 7.72 18.40 -16.46
N TRP A 281 7.49 18.97 -17.65
CA TRP A 281 8.24 18.59 -18.85
C TRP A 281 9.71 19.00 -18.81
N LEU A 282 10.08 19.95 -17.95
CA LEU A 282 11.49 20.28 -17.68
C LEU A 282 12.17 19.25 -16.76
N ARG A 283 11.42 18.28 -16.23
CA ARG A 283 11.91 17.22 -15.34
C ARG A 283 11.74 15.85 -16.01
N PRO A 284 12.80 15.27 -16.59
CA PRO A 284 12.71 13.97 -17.26
C PRO A 284 12.12 12.85 -16.38
N ALA A 285 12.36 12.90 -15.06
CA ALA A 285 11.77 11.96 -14.11
C ALA A 285 10.23 12.02 -14.02
N ALA A 286 9.60 13.12 -14.42
CA ALA A 286 8.14 13.29 -14.42
C ALA A 286 7.47 12.66 -15.65
N TRP A 287 8.21 12.54 -16.76
CA TRP A 287 7.68 12.06 -18.04
C TRP A 287 7.03 10.67 -17.95
N PRO A 288 7.68 9.63 -17.38
CA PRO A 288 7.06 8.32 -17.29
C PRO A 288 5.83 8.30 -16.38
N LEU A 289 5.77 9.17 -15.37
CA LEU A 289 4.61 9.28 -14.47
C LEU A 289 3.39 9.80 -15.22
N VAL A 290 3.55 10.90 -15.97
CA VAL A 290 2.49 11.48 -16.80
C VAL A 290 2.08 10.51 -17.90
N ALA A 291 3.04 9.96 -18.65
CA ALA A 291 2.77 9.03 -19.75
C ALA A 291 2.02 7.78 -19.29
N LYS A 292 2.40 7.20 -18.15
CA LYS A 292 1.72 6.05 -17.55
C LYS A 292 0.26 6.35 -17.25
N GLU A 293 -0.04 7.51 -16.67
CA GLU A 293 -1.42 7.86 -16.30
C GLU A 293 -2.27 8.17 -17.54
N VAL A 294 -1.73 8.85 -18.55
CA VAL A 294 -2.41 9.00 -19.86
C VAL A 294 -2.70 7.64 -20.50
N ALA A 295 -1.70 6.76 -20.57
CA ALA A 295 -1.87 5.42 -21.15
C ALA A 295 -2.90 4.57 -20.36
N GLY A 296 -2.94 4.74 -19.02
CA GLY A 296 -3.95 4.10 -18.17
C GLY A 296 -5.36 4.55 -18.53
N LEU A 297 -5.60 5.86 -18.62
CA LEU A 297 -6.93 6.41 -18.96
C LEU A 297 -7.35 6.02 -20.39
N LEU A 298 -6.42 6.01 -21.36
CA LEU A 298 -6.70 5.56 -22.73
C LEU A 298 -7.08 4.09 -22.77
N ARG A 299 -6.39 3.24 -22.02
CA ARG A 299 -6.74 1.81 -21.90
C ARG A 299 -8.12 1.62 -21.31
N ASP A 300 -8.43 2.39 -20.26
CA ASP A 300 -9.76 2.38 -19.64
C ASP A 300 -10.82 2.84 -20.65
N ALA A 301 -10.53 3.85 -21.47
CA ALA A 301 -11.46 4.31 -22.51
C ALA A 301 -11.71 3.28 -23.60
N VAL A 302 -10.66 2.64 -24.11
CA VAL A 302 -10.77 1.58 -25.12
C VAL A 302 -11.53 0.37 -24.58
N ALA A 303 -11.37 0.05 -23.30
CA ALA A 303 -12.09 -1.04 -22.66
C ALA A 303 -13.58 -0.72 -22.38
N GLY A 304 -14.09 0.44 -22.81
CA GLY A 304 -15.44 0.91 -22.48
C GLY A 304 -15.62 1.16 -20.98
N THR A 305 -14.52 1.39 -20.26
CA THR A 305 -14.55 1.62 -18.83
C THR A 305 -14.44 3.09 -18.46
N PHE A 306 -14.18 3.99 -19.42
CA PHE A 306 -14.10 5.44 -19.25
C PHE A 306 -15.42 6.16 -19.56
N GLY A 307 -15.96 6.87 -18.57
CA GLY A 307 -17.19 7.65 -18.69
C GLY A 307 -18.46 6.87 -18.33
N THR A 308 -18.91 7.07 -17.09
CA THR A 308 -20.22 7.62 -16.69
C THR A 308 -19.97 8.32 -15.37
#